data_AF-A0A970F6M1-F1
#
_entry.id   AF-A0A970F6M1-F1
#
_cell.length_a   1.000
_cell.length_b   1.000
_cell.length_c   1.000
_cell.angle_alpha   90.00
_cell.angle_beta   90.00
_cell.angle_gamma   90.00
#
_symmetry.space_group_name_H-M   'P 1'
#
loop_
_entity.id
_entity.type
_entity.pdbx_description
1 polymer ?
#
loop_
_entity_poly.entity_id
_entity_poly.type
_entity_poly.pdbx_seq_one_letter_code
_entity_poly.pdbx_strand_id
1 'polypeptide(L)' 'MLQTPNYLENKICLNVLANTVENAIECYHAAEGHIVLGVLSKNYATDEEAIKAMKEYQKATKNALSIGLG' A
#
# COMPACT_ATOMS: atom_id res chain seq x y z
N MET A 1 1.56 -14.76 0.40
CA MET A 1 1.92 -13.33 0.25
C MET A 1 2.69 -12.91 1.49
N LEU A 2 3.62 -11.95 1.37
CA LEU A 2 4.31 -11.38 2.53
C LEU A 2 3.30 -10.68 3.44
N GLN A 3 3.38 -10.90 4.76
CA GLN A 3 2.47 -10.29 5.75
C GLN A 3 3.21 -9.32 6.70
N THR A 4 4.51 -9.14 6.49
CA THR A 4 5.37 -8.25 7.28
C THR A 4 5.89 -7.16 6.35
N PRO A 5 5.88 -5.87 6.77
CA PRO A 5 6.51 -4.80 5.99
C PRO A 5 7.98 -5.12 5.71
N ASN A 6 8.46 -4.69 4.55
CA ASN A 6 9.86 -4.86 4.16
C ASN A 6 10.70 -3.74 4.79
N TYR A 7 11.27 -3.99 5.97
CA TYR A 7 12.08 -3.00 6.67
C TYR A 7 13.50 -2.91 6.08
N LEU A 8 13.95 -1.68 5.79
CA LEU A 8 15.34 -1.39 5.49
C LEU A 8 16.19 -1.71 6.73
N GLU A 9 17.17 -2.60 6.55
CA GLU A 9 18.06 -3.11 7.60
C GLU A 9 17.33 -3.61 8.87
N ASN A 10 16.12 -4.16 8.71
CA ASN A 10 15.25 -4.58 9.83
C ASN A 10 14.91 -3.44 10.83
N LYS A 11 14.92 -2.18 10.39
CA LYS A 11 14.69 -1.01 11.26
C LYS A 11 13.61 -0.06 10.78
N ILE A 12 13.65 0.37 9.52
CA ILE A 12 12.83 1.49 9.02
C ILE A 12 11.97 1.04 7.85
N CYS A 13 10.69 1.45 7.84
CA CYS A 13 9.79 1.29 6.71
C CYS A 13 8.93 2.56 6.62
N LEU A 14 8.86 3.17 5.43
CA LEU A 14 8.04 4.35 5.22
C LEU A 14 6.55 3.99 5.19
N ASN A 15 5.69 4.92 5.62
CA ASN A 15 4.25 4.83 5.40
C ASN A 15 3.77 6.15 4.79
N VAL A 16 3.31 6.09 3.54
CA VAL A 16 2.87 7.26 2.77
C VAL A 16 1.57 6.94 2.05
N LEU A 17 0.73 7.95 1.84
CA LEU A 17 -0.52 7.77 1.09
C LEU A 17 -0.25 7.60 -0.42
N ALA A 18 -1.04 6.74 -1.06
CA ALA A 18 -1.06 6.62 -2.52
C ALA A 18 -2.38 7.16 -3.08
N ASN A 19 -2.30 7.94 -4.16
CA ASN A 19 -3.48 8.49 -4.82
C ASN A 19 -4.09 7.53 -5.88
N THR A 20 -3.24 6.81 -6.61
CA THR A 20 -3.62 5.81 -7.62
C THR A 20 -2.70 4.59 -7.53
N VAL A 21 -3.05 3.49 -8.22
CA VAL A 21 -2.20 2.29 -8.27
C VAL A 21 -0.86 2.59 -8.94
N GLU A 22 -0.84 3.41 -9.99
CA GLU A 22 0.39 3.85 -10.67
C GLU A 22 1.29 4.65 -9.71
N ASN A 23 0.72 5.59 -8.97
CA ASN A 23 1.46 6.33 -7.95
C ASN A 23 1.99 5.41 -6.84
N ALA A 24 1.22 4.39 -6.43
CA ALA A 24 1.70 3.39 -5.47
C ALA A 24 2.90 2.59 -6.00
N ILE A 25 2.90 2.24 -7.30
CA ILE A 25 4.02 1.56 -7.97
C ILE A 25 5.26 2.47 -7.99
N GLU A 26 5.08 3.74 -8.36
CA GLU A 26 6.17 4.73 -8.38
C GLU A 26 6.79 4.92 -6.99
N CYS A 27 5.97 5.13 -5.96
CA CYS A 27 6.44 5.25 -4.57
C CYS A 27 7.12 3.97 -4.08
N TYR A 28 6.57 2.80 -4.42
CA TYR A 28 7.15 1.51 -4.07
C TYR A 28 8.56 1.36 -4.67
N HIS A 29 8.74 1.69 -5.94
CA HIS A 29 10.04 1.64 -6.61
C HIS A 29 11.01 2.71 -6.07
N ALA A 30 10.54 3.93 -5.83
CA ALA A 30 11.36 5.01 -5.29
C ALA A 30 11.91 4.70 -3.89
N ALA A 31 11.16 3.95 -3.08
CA ALA A 31 11.58 3.51 -1.75
C ALA A 31 12.31 2.15 -1.77
N GLU A 32 12.67 1.62 -2.94
CA GLU A 32 13.29 0.30 -3.11
C GLU A 32 12.50 -0.84 -2.41
N GLY A 33 11.17 -0.67 -2.33
CA GLY A 33 10.27 -1.59 -1.66
C GLY A 33 10.24 -1.48 -0.13
N HIS A 34 10.95 -0.54 0.49
CA HIS A 34 10.98 -0.32 1.94
C HIS A 34 9.89 0.64 2.42
N ILE A 35 8.66 0.37 2.01
CA ILE A 35 7.49 1.23 2.21
C ILE A 35 6.22 0.40 2.30
N VAL A 36 5.21 0.93 2.99
CA VAL A 36 3.81 0.51 2.88
C VAL A 36 2.97 1.69 2.37
N LEU A 37 2.06 1.39 1.45
CA LEU A 37 1.27 2.40 0.76
C LEU A 37 -0.11 2.50 1.39
N GLY A 38 -0.38 3.66 1.99
CA GLY A 38 -1.64 4.00 2.61
C GLY A 38 -2.76 4.14 1.58
N VAL A 39 -3.77 3.28 1.68
CA VAL A 39 -5.03 3.39 0.93
C VAL A 39 -6.16 3.54 1.92
N LEU A 40 -6.94 4.59 1.72
CA LEU A 40 -7.93 5.10 2.66
C LEU A 40 -9.29 4.43 2.46
N SER A 41 -9.84 3.81 3.50
CA SER A 41 -11.13 3.10 3.42
C SER A 41 -12.30 4.04 3.20
N LYS A 42 -12.24 5.28 3.68
CA LYS A 42 -13.32 6.27 3.51
C LYS A 42 -13.56 6.67 2.05
N ASN A 43 -12.60 6.40 1.17
CA ASN A 43 -12.71 6.71 -0.25
C ASN A 43 -13.66 5.77 -1.01
N TYR A 44 -14.20 4.75 -0.36
CA TYR A 44 -15.09 3.76 -0.96
C TYR A 44 -16.44 3.74 -0.23
N ALA A 45 -17.53 3.50 -0.97
CA ALA A 45 -18.87 3.52 -0.39
C ALA A 45 -19.22 2.20 0.29
N THR A 46 -18.60 1.09 -0.12
CA THR A 46 -18.81 -0.24 0.46
C THR A 46 -17.50 -0.98 0.70
N ASP A 47 -17.58 -1.99 1.56
CA ASP A 47 -16.46 -2.90 1.84
C ASP A 47 -16.01 -3.63 0.58
N GLU A 48 -16.92 -4.04 -0.30
CA GLU A 48 -16.60 -4.74 -1.55
C GLU A 48 -15.79 -3.86 -2.50
N GLU A 49 -16.14 -2.58 -2.61
CA GLU A 49 -15.40 -1.61 -3.41
C GLU A 49 -13.98 -1.41 -2.86
N ALA A 50 -13.86 -1.23 -1.55
CA ALA A 50 -12.58 -1.08 -0.87
C ALA A 50 -11.71 -2.33 -1.05
N ILE A 51 -12.26 -3.53 -0.81
CA ILE A 51 -11.57 -4.81 -0.95
C ILE A 51 -11.08 -5.01 -2.39
N LYS A 52 -11.94 -4.71 -3.39
CA LYS A 52 -11.57 -4.84 -4.80
C LYS A 52 -10.41 -3.90 -5.14
N ALA A 53 -10.52 -2.63 -4.76
CA ALA A 53 -9.47 -1.65 -5.04
C ALA A 53 -8.16 -2.01 -4.32
N MET A 54 -8.20 -2.28 -3.02
CA MET A 54 -7.01 -2.62 -2.22
C MET A 54 -6.28 -3.86 -2.74
N LYS A 55 -7.00 -4.87 -3.29
CA LYS A 55 -6.37 -6.03 -3.94
C LYS A 55 -5.53 -5.66 -5.16
N GLU A 56 -5.92 -4.64 -5.93
CA GLU A 56 -5.12 -4.16 -7.06
C GLU A 56 -3.81 -3.51 -6.58
N TYR A 57 -3.87 -2.70 -5.51
CA TYR A 57 -2.67 -2.17 -4.87
C TYR A 57 -1.77 -3.29 -4.36
N GLN A 58 -2.31 -4.29 -3.65
CA GLN A 58 -1.53 -5.44 -3.16
C GLN A 58 -0.81 -6.17 -4.30
N LYS A 59 -1.50 -6.42 -5.41
CA LYS A 59 -0.92 -7.10 -6.57
C LYS A 59 0.21 -6.28 -7.20
N ALA A 60 0.03 -4.97 -7.29
CA ALA A 60 0.99 -4.06 -7.89
C ALA A 60 2.26 -3.87 -7.04
N THR A 61 2.15 -3.88 -5.70
CA THR A 61 3.24 -3.52 -4.78
C THR A 61 3.69 -4.67 -3.87
N LYS A 62 3.53 -5.92 -4.31
CA LYS A 62 3.92 -7.13 -3.55
C LYS A 62 3.34 -7.18 -2.12
N ASN A 63 2.09 -6.72 -1.97
CA ASN A 63 1.36 -6.63 -0.72
C ASN A 63 1.89 -5.58 0.27
N ALA A 64 2.64 -4.57 -0.20
CA ALA A 64 3.07 -3.42 0.60
C ALA A 64 1.92 -2.42 0.81
N LEU A 65 0.82 -2.87 1.43
CA LEU A 65 -0.38 -2.08 1.65
C LEU A 65 -0.52 -1.69 3.12
N SER A 66 -0.91 -0.44 3.39
CA SER A 66 -1.40 0.02 4.69
C SER A 66 -2.88 0.42 4.53
N ILE A 67 -3.77 -0.30 5.23
CA ILE A 67 -5.19 0.02 5.25
C ILE A 67 -5.41 1.19 6.20
N GLY A 68 -5.77 2.35 5.66
CA GLY A 68 -5.95 3.59 6.42
C GLY A 68 -7.42 3.90 6.70
N LEU A 69 -7.71 4.47 7.88
CA LEU A 69 -9.06 4.88 8.28
C LEU A 69 -9.59 6.12 7.53
N GLY A 70 -8.67 7.00 7.13
CA GLY A 70 -8.95 8.34 6.61
C GLY A 70 -9.90 8.36 5.43
#